data_AF-A0A3P7NF90-F1
#
_entry.id   AF-A0A3P7NF90-F1
#
_cell.length_a   1.000
_cell.length_b   1.000
_cell.length_c   1.000
_cell.angle_alpha   90.00
_cell.angle_beta   90.00
_cell.angle_gamma   90.00
#
_symmetry.space_group_name_H-M   'P 1'
#
loop_
_entity.id
_entity.type
_entity.pdbx_description
1 polymer ?
#
loop_
_entity_poly.entity_id
_entity_poly.type
_entity_poly.pdbx_seq_one_letter_code
_entity_poly.pdbx_strand_id
1 'polypeptide(L)'
;MSYLVDCPKTNIVDHMFKMMEKYSTDLEEQVNARTAELESEKRKKEYLIARLLPPVVAESLKSGKTVAPETFDEVSIYFSDIVGFTTISALSTPLQVVGLLNDLYTMFDATIDNYDVYKVSNA
;
A
#
# COMPACT_ATOMS: atom_id res chain seq x y z
N MET A 1 26.74 47.11 56.54
CA MET A 1 27.23 46.59 55.24
C MET A 1 26.40 45.37 54.91
N SER A 2 25.64 45.46 53.82
CA SER A 2 24.54 44.59 53.42
C SER A 2 25.02 43.21 52.97
N TYR A 3 24.45 42.15 53.55
CA TYR A 3 24.45 40.83 52.93
C TYR A 3 23.34 40.80 51.88
N LEU A 4 23.73 40.75 50.60
CA LEU A 4 22.80 40.51 49.50
C LEU A 4 22.31 39.07 49.60
N VAL A 5 21.04 38.92 49.98
CA VAL A 5 20.27 37.69 49.75
C VAL A 5 20.08 37.60 48.24
N ASP A 6 20.85 36.73 47.60
CA ASP A 6 20.67 36.41 46.20
C ASP A 6 19.38 35.59 46.08
N CYS A 7 18.28 36.28 45.75
CA CYS A 7 16.99 35.65 45.54
C CYS A 7 17.02 34.97 44.16
N PRO A 8 16.79 33.65 44.05
CA PRO A 8 16.78 32.98 42.76
C PRO A 8 15.59 33.49 41.97
N LYS A 9 15.84 34.38 41.01
CA LYS A 9 14.80 34.85 40.12
C LYS A 9 14.50 33.75 39.11
N THR A 10 13.60 32.82 39.47
CA THR A 10 12.85 32.00 38.51
C THR A 10 11.98 32.96 37.70
N ASN A 11 12.59 33.58 36.70
CA ASN A 11 11.94 34.58 35.87
C ASN A 11 11.10 33.85 34.82
N ILE A 12 9.96 34.45 34.51
CA ILE A 12 9.01 34.13 33.42
C ILE A 12 9.69 33.63 32.13
N VAL A 13 10.90 34.10 31.84
CA VAL A 13 11.74 33.68 30.71
C VAL A 13 12.07 32.18 30.75
N ASP A 14 12.42 31.60 31.91
CA ASP A 14 12.71 30.16 32.06
C ASP A 14 11.44 29.32 31.83
N HIS A 15 10.29 29.82 32.27
CA HIS A 15 9.00 29.19 32.01
C HIS A 15 8.69 29.23 30.50
N MET A 16 8.89 30.37 29.84
CA MET A 16 8.70 30.49 28.39
C MET A 16 9.66 29.58 27.61
N PHE A 17 10.91 29.46 28.06
CA PHE A 17 11.91 28.55 27.47
C PHE A 17 11.48 27.09 27.59
N LYS A 18 11.06 26.66 28.78
CA LYS A 18 10.51 25.30 29.00
C LYS A 18 9.26 25.02 28.18
N MET A 19 8.37 26.00 28.06
CA MET A 19 7.17 25.86 27.23
C MET A 19 7.53 25.71 25.75
N MET A 20 8.48 26.51 25.26
CA MET A 20 8.92 26.46 23.86
C MET A 20 9.65 25.15 23.55
N GLU A 21 10.50 24.67 24.46
CA GLU A 21 11.16 23.37 24.36
C GLU A 21 10.14 22.23 24.32
N LYS A 22 9.15 22.25 25.23
CA LYS A 22 8.07 21.27 25.25
C LYS A 22 7.26 21.28 23.95
N TYR A 23 6.87 22.46 23.46
CA TYR A 23 6.17 22.59 22.18
C TYR A 23 7.00 22.08 21.00
N SER A 24 8.31 22.29 20.99
CA SER A 24 9.21 21.79 19.96
C SER A 24 9.24 20.26 19.94
N THR A 25 9.42 19.64 21.12
CA THR A 25 9.42 18.18 21.27
C THR A 25 8.07 17.57 20.91
N ASP A 26 6.98 18.15 21.40
CA ASP A 26 5.62 17.66 21.11
C ASP A 26 5.29 17.78 19.60
N LEU A 27 5.80 18.82 18.93
CA LEU A 27 5.63 18.99 17.48
C LEU A 27 6.47 17.99 16.69
N GLU A 28 7.72 17.77 17.10
CA GLU A 28 8.61 16.81 16.46
C GLU A 28 8.06 15.38 16.60
N GLU A 29 7.53 15.02 17.76
CA GLU A 29 6.85 13.74 17.99
C GLU A 29 5.60 13.60 17.11
N GLN A 30 4.78 14.66 17.01
CA GLN A 30 3.61 14.65 16.12
C GLN A 30 3.98 14.53 14.64
N VAL A 31 5.01 15.24 14.19
CA VAL A 31 5.50 15.15 12.81
C VAL A 31 6.03 13.75 12.52
N ASN A 32 6.80 13.16 13.44
CA ASN A 32 7.31 11.80 13.30
C ASN A 32 6.18 10.77 13.25
N ALA A 33 5.18 10.87 14.14
CA ALA A 33 4.03 9.98 14.15
C ALA A 33 3.23 10.07 12.82
N ARG A 34 2.91 11.29 12.37
CA ARG A 34 2.22 11.53 11.10
C ARG A 34 3.01 11.01 9.90
N THR A 35 4.33 11.21 9.90
CA THR A 35 5.22 10.75 8.82
C THR A 35 5.23 9.22 8.76
N ALA A 36 5.31 8.54 9.91
CA ALA A 36 5.24 7.08 9.97
C ALA A 36 3.90 6.52 9.48
N GLU A 37 2.78 7.16 9.83
CA GLU A 37 1.45 6.80 9.30
C GLU A 37 1.39 6.97 7.77
N LEU A 38 1.86 8.11 7.25
CA LEU A 38 1.90 8.37 5.82
C LEU A 38 2.75 7.35 5.07
N GLU A 39 3.90 6.96 5.61
CA GLU A 39 4.74 5.92 5.02
C GLU A 39 4.05 4.56 5.00
N SER A 40 3.34 4.20 6.08
CA SER A 40 2.57 2.96 6.15
C SER A 40 1.49 2.91 5.06
N GLU A 41 0.71 3.97 4.93
CA GLU A 41 -0.33 4.07 3.90
C GLU A 41 0.25 4.10 2.49
N LYS A 42 1.39 4.78 2.30
CA LYS A 42 2.11 4.79 1.02
C LYS A 42 2.55 3.38 0.63
N ARG A 43 3.13 2.61 1.56
CA ARG A 43 3.55 1.21 1.32
C ARG A 43 2.38 0.32 0.93
N LYS A 44 1.25 0.41 1.64
CA LYS A 44 0.03 -0.36 1.32
C LYS A 44 -0.47 -0.02 -0.09
N LYS A 45 -0.53 1.26 -0.43
CA LYS A 45 -0.95 1.71 -1.76
C LYS A 45 -0.02 1.19 -2.86
N GLU A 46 1.29 1.25 -2.66
CA GLU A 46 2.28 0.76 -3.62
C GLU A 46 2.18 -0.75 -3.83
N TYR A 47 1.99 -1.51 -2.75
CA TYR A 47 1.77 -2.96 -2.82
C TYR A 47 0.53 -3.32 -3.63
N LEU A 48 -0.59 -2.63 -3.40
CA LEU A 48 -1.83 -2.88 -4.12
C LEU A 48 -1.70 -2.54 -5.61
N ILE A 49 -1.08 -1.41 -5.95
CA ILE A 49 -0.88 -1.00 -7.35
C ILE A 49 -0.02 -2.04 -8.10
N ALA A 50 1.06 -2.52 -7.48
CA ALA A 50 1.94 -3.52 -8.08
C ALA A 50 1.23 -4.86 -8.33
N ARG A 51 0.19 -5.19 -7.55
CA ARG A 51 -0.57 -6.43 -7.71
C ARG A 51 -1.69 -6.33 -8.75
N LEU A 52 -2.13 -5.11 -9.08
CA LEU A 52 -3.23 -4.86 -10.02
C LEU A 52 -2.74 -4.52 -11.43
N LEU A 53 -1.59 -3.88 -11.55
CA LEU A 53 -1.11 -3.31 -12.82
C LEU A 53 0.29 -3.84 -13.17
N PRO A 54 0.61 -3.97 -14.47
CA PRO A 54 1.97 -4.26 -14.90
C PRO A 54 2.94 -3.21 -14.34
N PRO A 55 4.19 -3.57 -14.00
CA PRO A 55 5.17 -2.65 -13.41
C PRO A 55 5.34 -1.35 -14.20
N VAL A 56 5.39 -1.44 -15.54
CA VAL A 56 5.56 -0.29 -16.44
C VAL A 56 4.40 0.70 -16.33
N VAL A 57 3.17 0.19 -16.22
CA VAL A 57 1.95 1.01 -16.05
C VAL A 57 1.92 1.60 -14.64
N ALA A 58 2.25 0.82 -13.62
CA ALA A 58 2.31 1.25 -12.24
C ALA A 58 3.30 2.42 -12.03
N GLU A 59 4.51 2.33 -12.59
CA GLU A 59 5.52 3.40 -12.50
C GLU A 59 5.08 4.66 -13.25
N SER A 60 4.50 4.50 -14.44
CA SER A 60 3.97 5.62 -15.22
C SER A 60 2.88 6.38 -14.45
N LEU A 61 1.94 5.66 -13.83
CA LEU A 61 0.90 6.26 -12.99
C LEU A 61 1.46 6.90 -11.72
N LYS A 62 2.45 6.29 -11.06
CA LYS A 62 3.14 6.90 -9.90
C LYS A 62 3.80 8.23 -10.27
N SER A 63 4.33 8.35 -11.49
CA SER A 63 4.93 9.58 -11.99
C SER A 63 3.93 10.64 -12.47
N GLY A 64 2.63 10.37 -12.38
CA GLY A 64 1.56 11.28 -12.83
C GLY A 64 1.44 11.38 -14.36
N LYS A 65 2.07 10.45 -15.10
CA LYS A 65 1.99 10.41 -16.56
C LYS A 65 0.73 9.69 -17.01
N THR A 66 0.18 10.13 -18.13
CA THR A 66 -0.88 9.41 -18.84
C THR A 66 -0.29 8.15 -19.47
N VAL A 67 -1.00 7.03 -19.32
CA VAL A 67 -0.61 5.75 -19.94
C VAL A 67 -1.31 5.67 -21.29
N ALA A 68 -0.54 5.74 -22.37
CA ALA A 68 -1.08 5.56 -23.72
C ALA A 68 -1.32 4.07 -24.01
N PRO A 69 -2.28 3.72 -24.88
CA PRO A 69 -2.44 2.34 -25.34
C PRO A 69 -1.15 1.85 -26.00
N GLU A 70 -0.70 0.66 -25.61
CA GLU A 70 0.50 0.02 -26.15
C GLU A 70 0.12 -1.04 -27.18
N THR A 71 0.87 -1.09 -28.28
CA THR A 71 0.76 -2.12 -29.31
C THR A 71 2.01 -2.97 -29.28
N PHE A 72 1.83 -4.28 -29.28
CA PHE A 72 2.92 -5.25 -29.27
C PHE A 72 2.98 -5.95 -30.63
N ASP A 73 4.18 -6.05 -31.20
CA ASP A 73 4.39 -6.68 -32.52
C ASP A 73 4.17 -8.20 -32.48
N GLU A 74 4.45 -8.85 -31.35
CA GLU A 74 4.26 -10.28 -31.13
C GLU A 74 3.74 -10.53 -29.71
N VAL A 75 2.62 -11.26 -29.59
CA VAL A 75 2.02 -11.65 -28.31
C VAL A 75 1.52 -13.08 -28.36
N SER A 76 1.62 -13.78 -27.23
CA SER A 76 0.97 -15.08 -27.02
C SER A 76 -0.13 -14.93 -25.98
N ILE A 77 -1.36 -15.26 -26.36
CA ILE A 77 -2.53 -15.16 -25.48
C ILE A 77 -3.03 -16.57 -25.16
N TYR A 78 -3.23 -16.87 -23.89
CA TYR A 78 -3.78 -18.13 -23.41
C TYR A 78 -5.23 -17.95 -22.93
N PHE A 79 -6.16 -18.65 -23.57
CA PHE A 79 -7.56 -18.72 -23.14
C PHE A 79 -7.85 -20.12 -22.60
N SER A 80 -8.41 -20.20 -21.39
CA SER A 80 -8.93 -21.44 -20.82
C SER A 80 -10.33 -21.24 -20.28
N ASP A 81 -11.14 -22.30 -20.38
CA ASP A 81 -12.48 -22.36 -19.80
C ASP A 81 -12.65 -23.69 -19.05
N ILE A 82 -13.51 -23.69 -18.04
CA ILE A 82 -13.83 -24.87 -17.25
C ILE A 82 -14.95 -25.62 -17.96
N VAL A 83 -14.59 -26.73 -18.62
CA VAL A 83 -15.57 -27.60 -19.28
C VAL A 83 -16.60 -28.10 -18.27
N GLY A 84 -17.87 -27.87 -18.56
CA GLY A 84 -18.98 -28.33 -17.71
C GLY A 84 -19.20 -27.52 -16.43
N PHE A 85 -18.66 -26.30 -16.34
CA PHE A 85 -18.86 -25.41 -15.18
C PHE A 85 -20.33 -25.23 -14.80
N THR A 86 -21.24 -25.10 -15.78
CA THR A 86 -22.69 -25.00 -15.55
C THR A 86 -23.22 -26.21 -14.78
N THR A 87 -22.82 -27.42 -15.15
CA THR A 87 -23.23 -28.66 -14.47
C THR A 87 -22.63 -28.75 -13.06
N ILE A 88 -21.35 -28.43 -12.91
CA ILE A 88 -20.65 -28.45 -11.61
C ILE A 88 -21.32 -27.45 -10.65
N SER A 89 -21.61 -26.23 -11.13
CA SER A 89 -22.25 -25.18 -10.35
C SER A 89 -23.70 -25.51 -9.98
N ALA A 90 -24.43 -26.22 -10.84
CA ALA A 90 -25.81 -26.65 -10.57
C ALA A 90 -25.90 -27.77 -9.53
N LEU A 91 -24.87 -28.61 -9.42
CA LEU A 91 -24.81 -29.75 -8.48
C LEU A 91 -24.12 -29.41 -7.15
N SER A 92 -23.51 -28.23 -7.03
CA SER A 92 -22.70 -27.85 -5.88
C SER A 92 -23.32 -26.69 -5.12
N THR A 93 -23.04 -26.60 -3.82
CA THR A 93 -23.39 -25.41 -3.06
C THR A 93 -22.53 -24.21 -3.50
N PRO A 94 -23.01 -22.97 -3.38
CA PRO A 94 -22.22 -21.79 -3.72
C PRO A 94 -20.85 -21.75 -3.04
N LEU A 95 -20.76 -22.20 -1.78
CA LEU A 95 -19.50 -22.24 -1.04
C LEU A 95 -18.49 -23.22 -1.65
N GLN A 96 -18.96 -24.38 -2.13
CA GLN A 96 -18.11 -25.37 -2.81
C GLN A 96 -17.61 -24.87 -4.17
N VAL A 97 -18.47 -24.18 -4.93
CA VAL A 97 -18.07 -23.58 -6.22
C VAL A 97 -17.00 -22.51 -6.00
N VAL A 98 -17.17 -21.65 -5.00
CA VAL A 98 -16.17 -20.64 -4.63
C VAL A 98 -14.86 -21.28 -4.19
N GLY A 99 -14.92 -22.34 -3.38
CA GLY A 99 -13.73 -23.09 -2.97
C GLY A 99 -12.97 -23.67 -4.16
N LEU A 100 -13.66 -24.36 -5.08
CA LEU A 100 -13.07 -24.91 -6.29
C LEU A 100 -12.39 -23.83 -7.15
N LEU A 101 -13.07 -22.70 -7.38
CA LEU A 101 -12.52 -21.59 -8.16
C LEU A 101 -11.31 -20.97 -7.46
N ASN A 102 -11.38 -20.77 -6.14
CA ASN A 102 -10.28 -20.23 -5.36
C ASN A 102 -9.04 -21.12 -5.44
N ASP A 103 -9.21 -22.43 -5.30
CA ASP A 103 -8.10 -23.39 -5.38
C ASP A 103 -7.47 -23.39 -6.78
N LEU A 104 -8.30 -23.42 -7.83
CA LEU A 104 -7.85 -23.39 -9.22
C LEU A 104 -7.09 -22.09 -9.56
N TYR A 105 -7.62 -20.92 -9.18
CA TYR A 105 -6.94 -19.65 -9.40
C TYR A 105 -5.68 -19.51 -8.55
N THR A 106 -5.67 -20.03 -7.32
CA THR A 106 -4.47 -20.04 -6.47
C THR A 106 -3.37 -20.90 -7.08
N MET A 107 -3.71 -22.06 -7.65
CA MET A 107 -2.75 -22.90 -8.36
C MET A 107 -2.21 -22.22 -9.62
N PHE A 108 -3.06 -21.54 -10.39
CA PHE A 108 -2.61 -20.77 -11.55
C PHE A 108 -1.71 -19.61 -11.15
N ASP A 109 -2.09 -18.81 -10.16
CA ASP A 109 -1.29 -17.69 -9.68
C ASP A 109 0.08 -18.16 -9.18
N ALA A 110 0.13 -19.24 -8.39
CA ALA A 110 1.40 -19.83 -7.93
C ALA A 110 2.27 -20.38 -9.07
N THR A 111 1.66 -20.89 -10.14
CA THR A 111 2.41 -21.38 -11.31
C THR A 111 2.95 -20.19 -12.11
N ILE A 112 2.10 -19.19 -12.36
CA ILE A 112 2.41 -17.96 -13.09
C ILE A 112 3.49 -17.14 -12.39
N ASP A 113 3.52 -17.11 -11.06
CA ASP A 113 4.55 -16.40 -10.29
C ASP A 113 6.00 -16.84 -10.63
N ASN A 114 6.18 -18.04 -11.22
CA ASN A 114 7.49 -18.54 -11.67
C ASN A 114 7.84 -18.15 -13.11
N TYR A 115 6.92 -17.51 -13.85
CA TYR A 115 7.08 -17.10 -15.23
C TYR A 115 6.86 -15.59 -15.37
N ASP A 116 7.52 -14.95 -16.34
CA ASP A 116 7.30 -13.53 -16.65
C ASP A 116 6.04 -13.36 -17.53
N VAL A 117 4.88 -13.76 -17.00
CA VAL A 117 3.59 -13.66 -17.71
C VAL A 117 2.61 -12.80 -16.92
N TYR A 118 1.89 -11.93 -17.63
CA TYR A 118 0.93 -11.01 -17.02
C TYR A 118 -0.49 -11.59 -17.01
N LYS A 119 -1.10 -11.67 -15.83
CA LYS A 119 -2.51 -12.05 -15.67
C LYS A 119 -3.43 -10.87 -16.00
N VAL A 120 -4.20 -10.99 -17.07
CA VAL A 120 -5.26 -10.03 -17.42
C VAL A 120 -6.51 -10.35 -16.61
N SER A 121 -7.00 -9.40 -15.81
CA SER A 121 -8.28 -9.52 -15.12
C SER A 121 -9.42 -9.17 -16.09
N ASN A 122 -10.42 -10.04 -16.22
CA ASN A 122 -11.66 -9.69 -16.92
C ASN A 122 -12.50 -8.77 -16.02
N ALA A 123 -12.95 -7.64 -16.58
CA ALA A 123 -13.85 -6.69 -15.93
C ALA A 123 -15.32 -7.06 -16.13
#